data_AF-A0A7M2Y838-F1
#
_entry.id   AF-A0A7M2Y838-F1
#
_cell.length_a   1.000
_cell.length_b   1.000
_cell.length_c   1.000
_cell.angle_alpha   90.00
_cell.angle_beta   90.00
_cell.angle_gamma   90.00
#
_symmetry.space_group_name_H-M   'P 1'
#
loop_
_entity.id
_entity.type
_entity.pdbx_description
1 polymer ?
#
loop_
_entity_poly.entity_id
_entity_poly.type
_entity_poly.pdbx_seq_one_letter_code
_entity_poly.pdbx_strand_id
1 'polypeptide(L)'
;MAVFAIPNPKKTIQVDFPIEKIKKSILNIPLLNKNYRFSSSNEIFNQFTFESFEFLSVGVFLDFHLNSISENKTEINLEIRRKIGSFNQPAEITNANNHIDKLFKYIAQLTSMNDEEIESLKQKINTTPPIKKKNGCLKIGLIIFGCFVGLGILVNLFSNESNDKKEIVNVIDPRIEKLQSQKYSDLPITDKTFLLDSFFEGKNKFEAPNFHLNELINNSIATSSKFPETLEMKGFDGEFTKNYATNTLIRKDTSKNINYDKGTFQVVREIRSENAFGTKVRNKVVVYVKFNGKGYEVVDFKTE
;
A
#
# COMPACT_ATOMS: atom_id res chain seq x y z
N MET A 1 7.46 -20.55 -15.59
CA MET A 1 8.50 -19.64 -15.10
C MET A 1 8.58 -19.77 -13.59
N ALA A 2 9.74 -20.08 -13.02
CA ALA A 2 9.91 -20.07 -11.58
C ALA A 2 9.75 -18.62 -11.08
N VAL A 3 8.73 -18.36 -10.27
CA VAL A 3 8.60 -17.09 -9.56
C VAL A 3 9.70 -17.10 -8.50
N PHE A 4 10.77 -16.33 -8.72
CA PHE A 4 11.83 -16.19 -7.74
C PHE A 4 11.27 -15.41 -6.54
N ALA A 5 10.91 -16.13 -5.48
CA ALA A 5 10.57 -15.53 -4.21
C ALA A 5 11.84 -15.01 -3.55
N ILE A 6 11.87 -13.71 -3.25
CA ILE A 6 12.94 -13.10 -2.48
C ILE A 6 12.71 -13.49 -1.00
N PRO A 7 13.75 -13.92 -0.27
CA PRO A 7 13.61 -14.24 1.14
C PRO A 7 13.12 -13.03 1.94
N ASN A 8 12.39 -13.30 3.01
CA ASN A 8 11.89 -12.28 3.92
C ASN A 8 13.06 -11.46 4.50
N PRO A 9 12.99 -10.12 4.45
CA PRO A 9 13.96 -9.25 5.09
C PRO A 9 14.01 -9.53 6.59
N LYS A 10 15.22 -9.75 7.08
CA LYS A 10 15.47 -10.03 8.49
C LYS A 10 16.75 -9.36 8.97
N LYS A 11 16.77 -8.97 10.24
CA LYS A 11 17.95 -8.38 10.89
C LYS A 11 18.02 -8.81 12.34
N THR A 12 19.22 -9.20 12.76
CA THR A 12 19.53 -9.63 14.12
C THR A 12 20.52 -8.66 14.75
N ILE A 13 20.25 -8.22 15.97
CA ILE A 13 21.18 -7.41 16.77
C ILE A 13 21.28 -7.97 18.19
N GLN A 14 22.39 -7.65 18.86
CA GLN A 14 22.57 -7.94 20.28
C GLN A 14 22.65 -6.63 21.05
N VAL A 15 21.99 -6.58 22.20
CA VAL A 15 21.94 -5.39 23.06
C VAL A 15 22.21 -5.78 24.51
N ASP A 16 22.92 -4.91 25.23
CA ASP A 16 23.31 -5.12 26.63
C ASP A 16 22.19 -4.66 27.58
N PHE A 17 21.00 -5.25 27.40
CA PHE A 17 19.88 -5.11 28.30
C PHE A 17 19.21 -6.47 28.60
N PRO A 18 18.62 -6.64 29.80
CA PRO A 18 17.81 -7.82 30.12
C PRO A 18 16.61 -7.96 29.18
N ILE A 19 16.24 -9.21 28.89
CA ILE A 19 15.16 -9.53 27.95
C ILE A 19 13.83 -8.89 28.34
N GLU A 20 13.52 -8.80 29.63
CA GLU A 20 12.28 -8.19 30.13
C GLU A 20 12.18 -6.69 29.80
N LYS A 21 13.31 -5.98 29.83
CA LYS A 21 13.37 -4.57 29.44
C LYS A 21 13.13 -4.41 27.93
N ILE A 22 13.69 -5.30 27.13
CA ILE A 22 13.49 -5.30 25.68
C ILE A 22 12.05 -5.68 25.31
N LYS A 23 11.45 -6.68 25.97
CA LYS A 23 10.03 -7.03 25.80
C LYS A 23 9.12 -5.83 26.07
N LYS A 24 9.32 -5.16 27.22
CA LYS A 24 8.56 -3.96 27.58
C LYS A 24 8.74 -2.87 26.52
N SER A 25 9.93 -2.70 25.98
CA SER A 25 10.21 -1.72 24.92
C SER A 25 9.48 -2.07 23.62
N ILE A 26 9.51 -3.33 23.19
CA ILE A 26 8.82 -3.78 21.97
C ILE A 26 7.31 -3.60 22.07
N LEU A 27 6.70 -4.00 23.19
CA LEU A 27 5.26 -3.85 23.42
C LEU A 27 4.78 -2.38 23.39
N ASN A 28 5.68 -1.44 23.66
CA ASN A 28 5.39 0.00 23.65
C ASN A 28 5.70 0.70 22.32
N ILE A 29 6.14 0.00 21.28
CA ILE A 29 6.36 0.57 19.93
C ILE A 29 5.15 1.35 19.40
N PRO A 30 3.88 0.89 19.55
CA PRO A 30 2.72 1.64 19.08
C PRO A 30 2.56 3.02 19.73
N LEU A 31 3.19 3.27 20.88
CA LEU A 31 3.19 4.58 21.53
C LEU A 31 3.99 5.61 20.73
N LEU A 32 5.04 5.18 20.03
CA LEU A 32 5.86 6.05 19.17
C LEU A 32 5.30 6.15 17.75
N ASN A 33 4.67 5.09 17.24
CA ASN A 33 4.10 5.10 15.90
C ASN A 33 2.88 4.16 15.79
N LYS A 34 1.70 4.76 15.60
CA LYS A 34 0.39 4.07 15.51
C LYS A 34 0.23 3.20 14.26
N ASN A 35 1.14 3.29 13.29
CA ASN A 35 1.12 2.45 12.09
C ASN A 35 1.56 1.02 12.37
N TYR A 36 2.21 0.76 13.51
CA TYR A 36 2.53 -0.58 13.98
C TYR A 36 1.51 -0.98 15.03
N ARG A 37 0.71 -1.98 14.72
CA ARG A 37 -0.34 -2.48 15.62
C ARG A 37 0.07 -3.85 16.13
N PHE A 38 -0.08 -4.06 17.42
CA PHE A 38 0.13 -5.38 18.01
C PHE A 38 -0.91 -6.36 17.45
N SER A 39 -0.45 -7.54 17.02
CA SER A 39 -1.31 -8.57 16.44
C SER A 39 -1.42 -9.77 17.38
N SER A 40 -0.29 -10.35 17.77
CA SER A 40 -0.24 -11.52 18.65
C SER A 40 1.10 -11.63 19.37
N SER A 41 1.16 -12.46 20.41
CA SER A 41 2.41 -12.83 21.07
C SER A 41 2.39 -14.30 21.48
N ASN A 42 3.58 -14.87 21.59
CA ASN A 42 3.82 -16.12 22.28
C ASN A 42 4.89 -15.86 23.34
N GLU A 43 4.46 -15.69 24.59
CA GLU A 43 5.36 -15.34 25.70
C GLU A 43 6.34 -16.47 26.03
N ILE A 44 5.95 -17.73 25.82
CA ILE A 44 6.81 -18.90 26.06
C ILE A 44 8.03 -18.87 25.12
N PHE A 45 7.81 -18.50 23.86
CA PHE A 45 8.87 -18.40 22.86
C PHE A 45 9.45 -16.99 22.71
N ASN A 46 9.03 -16.03 23.55
CA ASN A 46 9.38 -14.61 23.44
C ASN A 46 9.19 -14.03 22.02
N GLN A 47 8.05 -14.39 21.40
CA GLN A 47 7.70 -13.96 20.05
C GLN A 47 6.61 -12.90 20.09
N PHE A 48 6.75 -11.84 19.31
CA PHE A 48 5.78 -10.76 19.23
C PHE A 48 5.56 -10.38 17.77
N THR A 49 4.31 -10.41 17.33
CA THR A 49 3.93 -10.08 15.96
C THR A 49 3.20 -8.75 15.96
N PHE A 50 3.70 -7.83 15.16
CA PHE A 50 3.02 -6.59 14.81
C PHE A 50 2.56 -6.65 13.36
N GLU A 51 1.61 -5.79 13.02
CA GLU A 51 1.22 -5.54 11.65
C GLU A 51 1.37 -4.06 11.30
N SER A 52 1.73 -3.79 10.05
CA SER A 52 1.71 -2.44 9.49
C SER A 52 1.08 -2.45 8.11
N PHE A 53 0.19 -1.50 7.87
CA PHE A 53 -0.39 -1.28 6.54
C PHE A 53 0.56 -0.40 5.74
N GLU A 54 0.92 -0.85 4.54
CA GLU A 54 1.73 -0.09 3.62
C GLU A 54 0.83 0.49 2.53
N PHE A 55 1.15 1.70 2.08
CA PHE A 55 0.49 2.26 0.91
C PHE A 55 0.87 1.39 -0.29
N LEU A 56 -0.13 0.90 -1.05
CA LEU A 56 0.00 0.00 -2.21
C LEU A 56 0.24 -1.48 -1.90
N SER A 57 0.11 -1.90 -0.64
CA SER A 57 0.21 -3.31 -0.26
C SER A 57 -0.79 -3.65 0.84
N VAL A 58 -1.19 -4.93 0.95
CA VAL A 58 -2.07 -5.40 2.04
C VAL A 58 -1.40 -5.25 3.42
N GLY A 59 -0.10 -4.94 3.43
CA GLY A 59 0.71 -4.71 4.60
C GLY A 59 1.66 -5.87 4.90
N VAL A 60 2.39 -5.71 5.99
CA VAL A 60 3.40 -6.65 6.47
C VAL A 60 3.13 -7.07 7.91
N PHE A 61 3.53 -8.29 8.24
CA PHE A 61 3.77 -8.74 9.60
C PHE A 61 5.24 -8.47 9.97
N LEU A 62 5.46 -8.05 11.21
CA LEU A 62 6.76 -7.75 11.77
C LEU A 62 6.93 -8.63 13.00
N ASP A 63 7.72 -9.68 12.88
CA ASP A 63 7.88 -10.71 13.90
C ASP A 63 9.20 -10.51 14.64
N PHE A 64 9.08 -10.22 15.93
CA PHE A 64 10.19 -10.18 16.85
C PHE A 64 10.36 -11.53 17.53
N HIS A 65 11.60 -12.01 17.55
CA HIS A 65 12.03 -13.17 18.33
C HIS A 65 13.16 -12.72 19.25
N LEU A 66 12.99 -12.93 20.56
CA LEU A 66 13.99 -12.55 21.56
C LEU A 66 14.66 -13.77 22.18
N ASN A 67 16.00 -13.77 22.15
CA ASN A 67 16.79 -14.80 22.83
C ASN A 67 17.64 -14.15 23.93
N SER A 68 17.58 -14.70 25.14
CA SER A 68 18.48 -14.29 26.22
C SER A 68 19.86 -14.92 26.00
N ILE A 69 20.90 -14.09 25.85
CA ILE A 69 22.29 -14.56 25.77
C ILE A 69 22.89 -14.64 27.19
N SER A 70 22.56 -13.66 28.03
CA SER A 70 22.91 -13.62 29.45
C SER A 70 21.86 -12.79 30.19
N GLU A 71 21.95 -12.72 31.53
CA GLU A 71 21.01 -11.93 32.35
C GLU A 71 20.86 -10.47 31.88
N ASN A 72 21.95 -9.88 31.38
CA ASN A 72 21.99 -8.48 30.94
C ASN A 72 22.19 -8.33 29.43
N LYS A 73 22.07 -9.40 28.64
CA LYS A 73 22.31 -9.33 27.19
C LYS A 73 21.27 -10.12 26.41
N THR A 74 20.64 -9.45 25.46
CA THR A 74 19.54 -10.00 24.65
C THR A 74 19.86 -9.92 23.17
N GLU A 75 19.54 -10.96 22.44
CA GLU A 75 19.48 -10.95 20.98
C GLU A 75 18.06 -10.65 20.51
N ILE A 76 17.94 -9.70 19.59
CA ILE A 76 16.68 -9.33 18.95
C ILE A 76 16.77 -9.72 17.49
N ASN A 77 15.93 -10.66 17.06
CA ASN A 77 15.74 -11.01 15.67
C ASN A 77 14.40 -10.45 15.19
N LEU A 78 14.44 -9.63 14.14
CA LEU A 78 13.25 -9.07 13.50
C LEU A 78 13.17 -9.59 12.07
N GLU A 79 12.06 -10.24 11.73
CA GLU A 79 11.71 -10.66 10.39
C GLU A 79 10.47 -9.90 9.90
N ILE A 80 10.46 -9.47 8.64
CA ILE A 80 9.30 -8.88 8.01
C ILE A 80 8.75 -9.85 6.97
N ARG A 81 7.47 -10.19 7.13
CA ARG A 81 6.72 -11.06 6.21
C ARG A 81 5.61 -10.29 5.55
N ARG A 82 5.31 -10.55 4.28
CA ARG A 82 4.07 -10.03 3.69
C ARG A 82 2.87 -10.71 4.31
N LYS A 83 1.77 -9.97 4.46
CA LYS A 83 0.49 -10.57 4.84
C LYS A 83 -0.04 -11.53 3.78
N ILE A 84 0.23 -11.24 2.51
CA ILE A 84 -0.19 -12.04 1.36
C ILE A 84 0.97 -12.15 0.37
N GLY A 85 1.24 -13.37 -0.09
CA GLY A 85 2.28 -13.66 -1.07
C GLY A 85 3.70 -13.60 -0.51
N SER A 86 4.68 -13.46 -1.42
CA SER A 86 6.09 -13.31 -1.11
C SER A 86 6.62 -11.98 -1.62
N PHE A 87 7.79 -11.57 -1.14
CA PHE A 87 8.52 -10.47 -1.75
C PHE A 87 8.99 -10.90 -3.13
N ASN A 88 8.63 -10.13 -4.15
CA ASN A 88 9.01 -10.42 -5.53
C ASN A 88 9.54 -9.19 -6.27
N GLN A 89 9.56 -8.02 -5.61
CA GLN A 89 10.13 -6.79 -6.16
C GLN A 89 11.19 -6.20 -5.22
N PRO A 90 12.33 -5.71 -5.75
CA PRO A 90 13.37 -5.07 -4.94
C PRO A 90 12.88 -3.84 -4.14
N ALA A 91 11.91 -3.08 -4.67
CA ALA A 91 11.36 -1.93 -3.98
C ALA A 91 10.62 -2.33 -2.68
N GLU A 92 9.95 -3.48 -2.66
CA GLU A 92 9.28 -4.01 -1.47
C GLU A 92 10.31 -4.37 -0.38
N ILE A 93 11.46 -4.93 -0.78
CA ILE A 93 12.57 -5.26 0.13
C ILE A 93 13.16 -3.99 0.75
N THR A 94 13.35 -2.93 -0.04
CA THR A 94 13.80 -1.63 0.47
C THR A 94 12.82 -1.07 1.51
N ASN A 95 11.51 -1.14 1.25
CA ASN A 95 10.50 -0.68 2.21
C ASN A 95 10.51 -1.51 3.50
N ALA A 96 10.60 -2.83 3.40
CA ALA A 96 10.75 -3.69 4.56
C ALA A 96 12.02 -3.36 5.36
N ASN A 97 13.18 -3.18 4.71
CA ASN A 97 14.40 -2.75 5.41
C ASN A 97 14.23 -1.39 6.13
N ASN A 98 13.48 -0.45 5.55
CA ASN A 98 13.13 0.81 6.22
C ASN A 98 12.26 0.58 7.47
N HIS A 99 11.34 -0.39 7.44
CA HIS A 99 10.58 -0.78 8.64
C HIS A 99 11.51 -1.36 9.71
N ILE A 100 12.46 -2.22 9.33
CA ILE A 100 13.46 -2.80 10.24
C ILE A 100 14.25 -1.70 10.96
N ASP A 101 14.81 -0.73 10.22
CA ASP A 101 15.64 0.31 10.80
C ASP A 101 14.85 1.26 11.72
N LYS A 102 13.60 1.60 11.34
CA LYS A 102 12.70 2.39 12.19
C LYS A 102 12.37 1.67 13.49
N LEU A 103 12.07 0.37 13.43
CA LEU A 103 11.72 -0.41 14.60
C LEU A 103 12.88 -0.52 15.58
N PHE A 104 14.11 -0.76 15.10
CA PHE A 104 15.28 -0.75 15.98
C PHE A 104 15.55 0.62 16.61
N LYS A 105 15.32 1.70 15.87
CA LYS A 105 15.38 3.07 16.43
C LYS A 105 14.34 3.26 17.55
N TYR A 106 13.11 2.78 17.37
CA TYR A 106 12.07 2.86 18.39
C TYR A 106 12.39 2.02 19.62
N ILE A 107 12.92 0.81 19.44
CA ILE A 107 13.36 -0.04 20.56
C ILE A 107 14.46 0.66 21.34
N ALA A 108 15.48 1.21 20.68
CA ALA A 108 16.56 1.94 21.34
C ALA A 108 16.03 3.15 22.14
N GLN A 109 15.12 3.93 21.55
CA GLN A 109 14.47 5.04 22.22
C GLN A 109 13.68 4.60 23.45
N LEU A 110 12.81 3.60 23.32
CA LEU A 110 11.98 3.09 24.42
C LEU A 110 12.79 2.41 25.52
N THR A 111 13.90 1.75 25.17
CA THR A 111 14.82 1.13 26.15
C THR A 111 15.57 2.20 26.95
N SER A 112 15.76 3.39 26.39
CA SER A 112 16.42 4.51 27.06
C SER A 112 15.47 5.33 27.95
N MET A 113 14.15 5.16 27.78
CA MET A 113 13.15 5.86 28.57
C MET A 113 12.94 5.19 29.94
N ASN A 114 12.63 6.01 30.95
CA ASN A 114 12.17 5.52 32.24
C ASN A 114 10.64 5.30 32.24
N ASP A 115 10.13 4.73 33.33
CA ASP A 115 8.70 4.36 33.44
C ASP A 115 7.76 5.57 33.44
N GLU A 116 8.19 6.71 34.00
CA GLU A 116 7.42 7.95 34.03
C GLU A 116 7.28 8.55 32.62
N GLU A 117 8.35 8.53 31.84
CA GLU A 117 8.35 8.96 30.44
C GLU A 117 7.42 8.10 29.60
N ILE A 118 7.44 6.78 29.80
CA ILE A 118 6.54 5.85 29.10
C ILE A 118 5.08 6.11 29.49
N GLU A 119 4.77 6.35 30.76
CA GLU A 119 3.41 6.71 31.19
C GLU A 119 2.96 8.03 30.55
N SER A 120 3.84 9.03 30.48
CA SER A 120 3.53 10.29 29.82
C SER A 120 3.13 10.10 28.34
N LEU A 121 3.75 9.15 27.63
CA LEU A 121 3.39 8.80 26.26
C LEU A 121 2.00 8.15 26.18
N LYS A 122 1.68 7.24 27.09
CA LYS A 122 0.35 6.62 27.18
C LYS A 122 -0.74 7.65 27.46
N GLN A 123 -0.49 8.57 28.38
CA GLN A 123 -1.42 9.63 28.73
C GLN A 123 -1.65 10.59 27.55
N LYS A 124 -0.60 10.97 26.81
CA LYS A 124 -0.75 11.79 25.59
C LYS A 124 -1.69 11.13 24.57
N ILE A 125 -1.64 9.81 24.43
CA ILE A 125 -2.50 9.08 23.49
C ILE A 125 -3.96 9.06 23.97
N ASN A 126 -4.19 8.89 25.28
CA ASN A 126 -5.54 8.81 25.87
C ASN A 126 -6.22 10.17 26.07
N THR A 127 -5.44 11.23 26.34
CA THR A 127 -5.92 12.60 26.54
C THR A 127 -6.15 13.35 25.24
N THR A 128 -5.76 12.77 24.10
CA THR A 128 -6.25 13.28 22.81
C THR A 128 -7.70 12.80 22.70
N PRO A 129 -8.74 13.65 22.93
CA PRO A 129 -10.11 13.22 22.72
C PRO A 129 -10.22 12.68 21.29
N PRO A 130 -11.04 11.62 21.02
CA PRO A 130 -11.36 11.28 19.65
C PRO A 130 -11.79 12.59 19.02
N ILE A 131 -11.10 13.02 17.96
CA ILE A 131 -11.40 14.29 17.30
C ILE A 131 -12.89 14.21 17.00
N LYS A 132 -13.73 14.86 17.82
CA LYS A 132 -15.14 15.04 17.52
C LYS A 132 -15.06 15.70 16.16
N LYS A 133 -15.53 15.01 15.12
CA LYS A 133 -15.68 15.59 13.78
C LYS A 133 -16.60 16.80 13.95
N LYS A 134 -16.03 17.95 14.32
CA LYS A 134 -16.65 19.24 14.17
C LYS A 134 -16.74 19.40 12.66
N ASN A 135 -17.94 19.56 12.15
CA ASN A 135 -18.25 19.85 10.76
C ASN A 135 -17.67 21.21 10.33
N GLY A 136 -16.35 21.37 10.40
CA GLY A 136 -15.66 22.64 10.20
C GLY A 136 -14.15 22.46 10.26
N CYS A 137 -13.56 21.83 9.23
CA CYS A 137 -12.10 21.76 9.08
C CYS A 137 -11.69 21.88 7.60
N LEU A 138 -12.11 22.97 6.93
CA LEU A 138 -11.64 23.31 5.57
C LEU A 138 -10.45 24.29 5.58
N LYS A 139 -10.17 24.96 6.71
CA LYS A 139 -9.14 26.02 6.78
C LYS A 139 -7.78 25.56 7.31
N ILE A 140 -7.72 24.52 8.14
CA ILE A 140 -6.43 24.01 8.69
C ILE A 140 -5.73 23.08 7.70
N GLY A 141 -6.49 22.38 6.85
CA GLY A 141 -5.94 21.59 5.74
C GLY A 141 -5.13 22.43 4.74
N LEU A 142 -5.53 23.69 4.50
CA LEU A 142 -4.79 24.61 3.63
C LEU A 142 -3.44 25.06 4.21
N ILE A 143 -3.34 25.19 5.53
CA ILE A 143 -2.09 25.61 6.20
C ILE A 143 -1.08 24.45 6.24
N ILE A 144 -1.55 23.23 6.48
CA ILE A 144 -0.70 22.03 6.46
C ILE A 144 -0.24 21.72 5.02
N PHE A 145 -1.12 21.86 4.02
CA PHE A 145 -0.74 21.71 2.61
C PHE A 145 0.25 22.79 2.15
N GLY A 146 0.11 24.03 2.64
CA GLY A 146 1.07 25.12 2.38
C GLY A 146 2.47 24.86 2.95
N CYS A 147 2.59 24.28 4.15
CA CYS A 147 3.89 23.97 4.76
C CYS A 147 4.61 22.79 4.08
N PHE A 148 3.90 21.80 3.57
CA PHE A 148 4.51 20.68 2.82
C PHE A 148 4.99 21.09 1.42
N VAL A 149 4.32 22.06 0.78
CA VAL A 149 4.80 22.67 -0.47
C VAL A 149 6.01 23.59 -0.21
N GLY A 150 6.05 24.30 0.92
CA GLY A 150 7.18 25.16 1.29
C GLY A 150 8.47 24.41 1.67
N LEU A 151 8.39 23.31 2.42
CA LEU A 151 9.58 22.53 2.80
C LEU A 151 10.13 21.66 1.66
N GLY A 152 9.27 21.22 0.71
CA GLY A 152 9.72 20.47 -0.47
C GLY A 152 10.57 21.30 -1.44
N ILE A 153 10.47 22.63 -1.38
CA ILE A 153 11.28 23.56 -2.18
C ILE A 153 12.69 23.74 -1.57
N LEU A 154 12.85 23.61 -0.25
CA LEU A 154 14.14 23.81 0.43
C LEU A 154 15.06 22.58 0.42
N VAL A 155 14.52 21.36 0.38
CA VAL A 155 15.33 20.13 0.34
C VAL A 155 15.91 19.86 -1.06
N ASN A 156 15.33 20.44 -2.12
CA ASN A 156 15.85 20.34 -3.49
C ASN A 156 17.05 21.26 -3.80
N LEU A 157 17.49 22.09 -2.84
CA LEU A 157 18.60 23.04 -3.06
C LEU A 157 19.98 22.54 -2.60
N PHE A 158 20.10 21.34 -2.00
CA PHE A 158 21.37 20.87 -1.40
C PHE A 158 21.78 19.42 -1.68
N SER A 159 21.23 18.75 -2.70
CA SER A 159 21.69 17.39 -3.07
C SER A 159 22.29 17.39 -4.48
N ASN A 160 23.56 17.80 -4.57
CA ASN A 160 24.40 17.62 -5.75
C ASN A 160 25.37 16.46 -5.46
N GLU A 161 25.13 15.27 -6.02
CA GLU A 161 26.20 14.44 -6.57
C GLU A 161 25.65 13.30 -7.44
N SER A 162 26.34 13.10 -8.56
CA SER A 162 25.92 12.47 -9.81
C SER A 162 25.91 10.94 -9.79
N ASN A 163 24.89 10.34 -10.43
CA ASN A 163 25.02 9.08 -11.17
C ASN A 163 23.89 8.96 -12.21
N ASP A 164 24.27 8.79 -13.48
CA ASP A 164 23.40 8.63 -14.64
C ASP A 164 22.48 7.40 -14.53
N LYS A 165 21.32 7.56 -13.90
CA LYS A 165 20.11 6.83 -14.25
C LYS A 165 19.26 7.79 -15.06
N LYS A 166 18.77 7.37 -16.23
CA LYS A 166 17.64 8.05 -16.89
C LYS A 166 16.48 8.05 -15.90
N GLU A 167 16.41 9.12 -15.11
CA GLU A 167 15.30 9.40 -14.25
C GLU A 167 14.11 9.51 -15.18
N ILE A 168 13.14 8.60 -15.03
CA ILE A 168 11.81 8.81 -15.59
C ILE A 168 11.25 9.95 -14.75
N VAL A 169 11.64 11.18 -15.09
CA VAL A 169 11.00 12.38 -14.57
C VAL A 169 9.56 12.22 -15.03
N ASN A 170 8.67 11.91 -14.08
CA ASN A 170 7.24 11.99 -14.30
C ASN A 170 6.94 13.47 -14.56
N VAL A 171 7.09 13.90 -15.81
CA VAL A 171 6.76 15.24 -16.26
C VAL A 171 5.27 15.37 -16.04
N ILE A 172 4.91 16.09 -14.98
CA ILE A 172 3.51 16.35 -14.67
C ILE A 172 3.02 17.30 -15.76
N ASP A 173 2.05 16.86 -16.56
CA ASP A 173 1.41 17.72 -17.54
C ASP A 173 0.53 18.73 -16.78
N PRO A 174 0.90 20.04 -16.76
CA PRO A 174 0.17 21.05 -15.99
C PRO A 174 -1.27 21.22 -16.46
N ARG A 175 -1.60 20.76 -17.68
CA ARG A 175 -2.98 20.74 -18.16
C ARG A 175 -3.85 19.80 -17.33
N ILE A 176 -3.34 18.66 -16.87
CA ILE A 176 -4.13 17.70 -16.08
C ILE A 176 -4.53 18.31 -14.74
N GLU A 177 -3.60 18.96 -14.03
CA GLU A 177 -3.90 19.59 -12.74
C GLU A 177 -4.98 20.67 -12.89
N LYS A 178 -4.88 21.50 -13.94
CA LYS A 178 -5.87 22.53 -14.27
C LYS A 178 -7.25 21.95 -14.62
N LEU A 179 -7.29 20.77 -15.24
CA LEU A 179 -8.56 20.11 -15.58
C LEU A 179 -9.17 19.40 -14.37
N GLN A 180 -8.36 18.81 -13.50
CA GLN A 180 -8.80 18.16 -12.27
C GLN A 180 -9.40 19.14 -11.25
N SER A 181 -9.09 20.43 -11.32
CA SER A 181 -9.71 21.45 -10.46
C SER A 181 -11.16 21.80 -10.85
N GLN A 182 -11.62 21.36 -12.03
CA GLN A 182 -12.97 21.60 -12.55
C GLN A 182 -13.83 20.34 -12.39
N LYS A 183 -15.16 20.48 -12.36
CA LYS A 183 -16.05 19.32 -12.38
C LYS A 183 -16.02 18.69 -13.76
N TYR A 184 -15.87 17.36 -13.82
CA TYR A 184 -15.79 16.64 -15.10
C TYR A 184 -17.01 16.91 -16.00
N SER A 185 -18.21 17.03 -15.44
CA SER A 185 -19.44 17.35 -16.18
C SER A 185 -19.36 18.64 -16.99
N ASP A 186 -18.58 19.60 -16.50
CA ASP A 186 -18.53 20.97 -17.00
C ASP A 186 -17.39 21.15 -18.03
N LEU A 187 -16.54 20.12 -18.20
CA LEU A 187 -15.44 20.16 -19.15
C LEU A 187 -15.93 20.00 -20.60
N PRO A 188 -15.30 20.69 -21.57
CA PRO A 188 -15.49 20.40 -22.98
C PRO A 188 -15.16 18.93 -23.32
N ILE A 189 -15.84 18.36 -24.32
CA ILE A 189 -15.64 16.96 -24.72
C ILE A 189 -14.18 16.61 -25.06
N THR A 190 -13.44 17.56 -25.63
CA THR A 190 -12.01 17.42 -25.94
C THR A 190 -11.16 17.25 -24.68
N ASP A 191 -11.49 17.97 -23.61
CA ASP A 191 -10.78 17.89 -22.33
C ASP A 191 -11.18 16.66 -21.53
N LYS A 192 -12.47 16.28 -21.57
CA LYS A 192 -12.96 14.99 -21.04
C LYS A 192 -12.21 13.82 -21.67
N THR A 193 -12.06 13.85 -23.00
CA THR A 193 -11.32 12.83 -23.77
C THR A 193 -9.86 12.76 -23.34
N PHE A 194 -9.18 13.91 -23.33
CA PHE A 194 -7.78 13.99 -22.92
C PHE A 194 -7.54 13.48 -21.50
N LEU A 195 -8.41 13.84 -20.55
CA LEU A 195 -8.26 13.48 -19.15
C LEU A 195 -8.49 11.97 -18.91
N LEU A 196 -9.51 11.39 -19.55
CA LEU A 196 -9.79 9.95 -19.45
C LEU A 196 -8.73 9.11 -20.16
N ASP A 197 -8.24 9.54 -21.33
CA ASP A 197 -7.13 8.86 -22.01
C ASP A 197 -5.85 8.91 -21.15
N SER A 198 -5.55 10.06 -20.53
CA SER A 198 -4.42 10.18 -19.60
C SER A 198 -4.54 9.25 -18.39
N PHE A 199 -5.76 9.06 -17.88
CA PHE A 199 -6.05 8.09 -16.82
C PHE A 199 -5.74 6.65 -17.27
N PHE A 200 -6.17 6.27 -18.49
CA PHE A 200 -5.85 4.95 -19.03
C PHE A 200 -4.35 4.72 -19.25
N GLU A 201 -3.63 5.75 -19.66
CA GLU A 201 -2.19 5.71 -19.87
C GLU A 201 -1.38 5.71 -18.56
N GLY A 202 -2.04 5.93 -17.41
CA GLY A 202 -1.37 6.03 -16.11
C GLY A 202 -0.45 7.24 -16.00
N LYS A 203 -0.67 8.27 -16.84
CA LYS A 203 0.09 9.52 -16.78
C LYS A 203 -0.39 10.35 -15.60
N ASN A 204 0.52 11.08 -14.96
CA ASN A 204 0.22 12.04 -13.88
C ASN A 204 -0.33 11.43 -12.59
N LYS A 205 -0.43 12.26 -11.55
CA LYS A 205 -1.02 11.87 -10.25
C LYS A 205 -2.52 12.13 -10.28
N PHE A 206 -3.30 11.07 -10.46
CA PHE A 206 -4.73 11.07 -10.14
C PHE A 206 -4.94 10.79 -8.64
N GLU A 207 -6.01 11.32 -8.04
CA GLU A 207 -6.35 11.04 -6.63
C GLU A 207 -6.54 9.52 -6.40
N ALA A 208 -7.18 8.85 -7.38
CA ALA A 208 -7.26 7.40 -7.46
C ALA A 208 -6.66 6.92 -8.79
N PRO A 209 -5.37 6.55 -8.82
CA PRO A 209 -4.71 6.05 -10.03
C PRO A 209 -5.36 4.79 -10.61
N ASN A 210 -5.22 4.62 -11.91
CA ASN A 210 -5.75 3.47 -12.65
C ASN A 210 -5.24 2.11 -12.13
N PHE A 211 -4.01 2.02 -11.61
CA PHE A 211 -3.51 0.77 -11.05
C PHE A 211 -4.28 0.33 -9.79
N HIS A 212 -4.79 1.26 -8.98
CA HIS A 212 -5.68 0.93 -7.85
C HIS A 212 -7.01 0.36 -8.33
N LEU A 213 -7.55 0.86 -9.45
CA LEU A 213 -8.78 0.31 -10.02
C LEU A 213 -8.56 -1.13 -10.47
N ASN A 214 -7.42 -1.39 -11.12
CA ASN A 214 -7.05 -2.74 -11.55
C ASN A 214 -6.92 -3.71 -10.37
N GLU A 215 -6.24 -3.30 -9.30
CA GLU A 215 -6.11 -4.09 -8.08
C GLU A 215 -7.47 -4.36 -7.42
N LEU A 216 -8.31 -3.33 -7.29
CA LEU A 216 -9.66 -3.44 -6.75
C LEU A 216 -10.49 -4.49 -7.52
N ILE A 217 -10.52 -4.38 -8.86
CA ILE A 217 -11.25 -5.32 -9.72
C ILE A 217 -10.72 -6.75 -9.54
N ASN A 218 -9.40 -6.93 -9.59
CA ASN A 218 -8.79 -8.24 -9.45
C ASN A 218 -9.13 -8.87 -8.08
N ASN A 219 -9.10 -8.09 -7.00
CA ASN A 219 -9.45 -8.56 -5.66
C ASN A 219 -10.93 -8.91 -5.53
N SER A 220 -11.83 -8.10 -6.13
CA SER A 220 -13.27 -8.41 -6.16
C SER A 220 -13.57 -9.69 -6.92
N ILE A 221 -12.90 -9.93 -8.06
CA ILE A 221 -13.02 -11.18 -8.82
C ILE A 221 -12.50 -12.36 -8.01
N ALA A 222 -11.32 -12.24 -7.38
CA ALA A 222 -10.75 -13.30 -6.58
C ALA A 222 -11.67 -13.70 -5.42
N THR A 223 -12.24 -12.71 -4.73
CA THR A 223 -13.14 -12.94 -3.58
C THR A 223 -14.48 -13.52 -3.98
N SER A 224 -14.98 -13.20 -5.19
CA SER A 224 -16.26 -13.71 -5.69
C SER A 224 -16.15 -15.01 -6.49
N SER A 225 -14.93 -15.46 -6.82
CA SER A 225 -14.71 -16.74 -7.52
C SER A 225 -15.15 -17.91 -6.65
N LYS A 226 -15.85 -18.87 -7.26
CA LYS A 226 -16.23 -20.13 -6.61
C LYS A 226 -15.02 -20.99 -6.23
N PHE A 227 -13.93 -20.88 -6.98
CA PHE A 227 -12.68 -21.63 -6.81
C PHE A 227 -11.51 -20.63 -6.90
N PRO A 228 -11.21 -19.87 -5.83
CA PRO A 228 -10.18 -18.83 -5.84
C PRO A 228 -8.75 -19.39 -5.97
N GLU A 229 -8.49 -20.60 -5.48
CA GLU A 229 -7.17 -21.26 -5.45
C GLU A 229 -6.66 -21.69 -6.85
N THR A 230 -7.58 -21.92 -7.77
CA THR A 230 -7.31 -22.27 -9.17
C THR A 230 -7.64 -21.13 -10.12
N LEU A 231 -8.00 -19.95 -9.60
CA LEU A 231 -8.37 -18.80 -10.42
C LEU A 231 -7.20 -18.33 -11.29
N GLU A 232 -7.48 -18.20 -12.57
CA GLU A 232 -6.61 -17.59 -13.57
C GLU A 232 -7.39 -16.50 -14.29
N MET A 233 -6.73 -15.38 -14.58
CA MET A 233 -7.30 -14.32 -15.41
C MET A 233 -6.51 -14.22 -16.69
N LYS A 234 -7.20 -13.90 -17.79
CA LYS A 234 -6.56 -13.64 -19.07
C LYS A 234 -5.81 -12.31 -19.02
N GLY A 235 -4.50 -12.36 -19.24
CA GLY A 235 -3.62 -11.20 -19.25
C GLY A 235 -3.71 -10.39 -20.55
N PHE A 236 -2.94 -9.30 -20.61
CA PHE A 236 -2.80 -8.49 -21.82
C PHE A 236 -2.07 -9.23 -22.95
N ASP A 237 -1.34 -10.30 -22.62
CA ASP A 237 -0.71 -11.24 -23.56
C ASP A 237 -1.70 -12.25 -24.15
N GLY A 238 -2.95 -12.25 -23.67
CA GLY A 238 -4.00 -13.19 -24.09
C GLY A 238 -3.95 -14.54 -23.38
N GLU A 239 -2.97 -14.76 -22.50
CA GLU A 239 -2.77 -16.01 -21.78
C GLU A 239 -3.44 -15.98 -20.40
N PHE A 240 -3.90 -17.15 -19.94
CA PHE A 240 -4.46 -17.27 -18.59
C PHE A 240 -3.36 -17.51 -17.57
N THR A 241 -3.32 -16.68 -16.52
CA THR A 241 -2.28 -16.74 -15.49
C THR A 241 -2.84 -16.56 -14.08
N LYS A 242 -2.22 -17.24 -13.12
CA LYS A 242 -2.47 -17.05 -11.68
C LYS A 242 -1.87 -15.75 -11.16
N ASN A 243 -0.83 -15.22 -11.81
CA ASN A 243 -0.21 -13.94 -11.45
C ASN A 243 -0.92 -12.79 -12.18
N TYR A 244 -2.22 -12.66 -11.95
CA TYR A 244 -3.04 -11.65 -12.63
C TYR A 244 -2.73 -10.21 -12.16
N ALA A 245 -2.15 -10.01 -10.98
CA ALA A 245 -1.78 -8.69 -10.47
C ALA A 245 -0.79 -7.93 -11.37
N THR A 246 0.11 -8.66 -12.03
CA THR A 246 1.13 -8.08 -12.93
C THR A 246 0.79 -8.21 -14.41
N ASN A 247 -0.15 -9.09 -14.75
CA ASN A 247 -0.48 -9.43 -16.15
C ASN A 247 -1.83 -8.88 -16.62
N THR A 248 -2.64 -8.31 -15.74
CA THR A 248 -3.84 -7.55 -16.14
C THR A 248 -3.57 -6.07 -15.99
N LEU A 249 -4.00 -5.28 -16.97
CA LEU A 249 -3.93 -3.83 -16.95
C LEU A 249 -5.26 -3.28 -17.46
N ILE A 250 -5.61 -2.09 -17.01
CA ILE A 250 -6.73 -1.34 -17.58
C ILE A 250 -6.12 -0.33 -18.52
N ARG A 251 -6.33 -0.54 -19.81
CA ARG A 251 -5.89 0.34 -20.88
C ARG A 251 -7.06 0.66 -21.79
N LYS A 252 -6.95 1.77 -22.52
CA LYS A 252 -7.97 2.24 -23.47
C LYS A 252 -8.40 1.15 -24.47
N ASP A 253 -7.45 0.38 -24.99
CA ASP A 253 -7.67 -0.73 -25.95
C ASP A 253 -8.36 -1.95 -25.31
N THR A 254 -8.13 -2.18 -24.02
CA THR A 254 -8.76 -3.26 -23.24
C THR A 254 -10.12 -2.88 -22.65
N SER A 255 -10.44 -1.59 -22.58
CA SER A 255 -11.73 -1.09 -22.11
C SER A 255 -12.79 -1.11 -23.22
N LYS A 256 -14.05 -1.32 -22.84
CA LYS A 256 -15.19 -1.36 -23.76
C LYS A 256 -16.19 -0.24 -23.45
N ASN A 257 -17.01 0.11 -24.44
CA ASN A 257 -18.13 1.05 -24.26
C ASN A 257 -17.71 2.37 -23.59
N ILE A 258 -16.56 2.92 -23.99
CA ILE A 258 -16.03 4.18 -23.45
C ILE A 258 -16.94 5.32 -23.91
N ASN A 259 -17.55 6.00 -22.96
CA ASN A 259 -18.34 7.21 -23.17
C ASN A 259 -17.62 8.39 -22.50
N TYR A 260 -16.90 9.16 -23.31
CA TYR A 260 -16.13 10.31 -22.83
C TYR A 260 -16.99 11.40 -22.20
N ASP A 261 -18.19 11.66 -22.74
CA ASP A 261 -19.06 12.69 -22.22
C ASP A 261 -19.52 12.41 -20.78
N LYS A 262 -19.87 11.15 -20.49
CA LYS A 262 -20.31 10.69 -19.17
C LYS A 262 -19.17 10.20 -18.27
N GLY A 263 -17.98 10.02 -18.83
CA GLY A 263 -16.83 9.44 -18.13
C GLY A 263 -17.04 7.97 -17.78
N THR A 264 -17.85 7.21 -18.53
CA THR A 264 -18.15 5.81 -18.21
C THR A 264 -17.43 4.87 -19.15
N PHE A 265 -16.98 3.72 -18.64
CA PHE A 265 -16.40 2.65 -19.45
C PHE A 265 -16.59 1.30 -18.78
N GLN A 266 -16.37 0.22 -19.53
CA GLN A 266 -16.40 -1.15 -19.02
C GLN A 266 -14.99 -1.73 -19.01
N VAL A 267 -14.67 -2.42 -17.92
CA VAL A 267 -13.50 -3.30 -17.82
C VAL A 267 -13.99 -4.73 -17.93
N VAL A 268 -13.49 -5.46 -18.92
CA VAL A 268 -13.83 -6.87 -19.13
C VAL A 268 -12.66 -7.74 -18.70
N ARG A 269 -12.93 -8.78 -17.94
CA ARG A 269 -11.96 -9.80 -17.54
C ARG A 269 -12.50 -11.17 -17.89
N GLU A 270 -11.80 -11.88 -18.76
CA GLU A 270 -12.02 -13.31 -18.94
C GLU A 270 -11.30 -14.05 -17.82
N ILE A 271 -12.03 -14.90 -17.11
CA ILE A 271 -11.49 -15.69 -16.01
C ILE A 271 -11.78 -17.15 -16.24
N ARG A 272 -10.91 -18.00 -15.68
CA ARG A 272 -11.19 -19.42 -15.56
C ARG A 272 -10.75 -19.92 -14.19
N SER A 273 -11.45 -20.91 -13.68
CA SER A 273 -11.04 -21.63 -12.48
C SER A 273 -11.40 -23.10 -12.64
N GLU A 274 -10.79 -23.95 -11.83
CA GLU A 274 -10.87 -25.41 -11.93
C GLU A 274 -11.37 -25.96 -10.60
N ASN A 275 -12.41 -26.79 -10.64
CA ASN A 275 -12.92 -27.44 -9.43
C ASN A 275 -12.05 -28.65 -9.02
N ALA A 276 -12.37 -29.28 -7.88
CA ALA A 276 -11.66 -30.45 -7.39
C ALA A 276 -11.67 -31.68 -8.33
N PHE A 277 -12.56 -31.71 -9.33
CA PHE A 277 -12.67 -32.78 -10.33
C PHE A 277 -11.94 -32.44 -11.64
N GLY A 278 -11.18 -31.34 -11.69
CA GLY A 278 -10.48 -30.90 -12.90
C GLY A 278 -11.36 -30.24 -13.95
N THR A 279 -12.64 -29.95 -13.64
CA THR A 279 -13.54 -29.28 -14.57
C THR A 279 -13.28 -27.78 -14.55
N LYS A 280 -12.95 -27.22 -15.72
CA LYS A 280 -12.71 -25.79 -15.90
C LYS A 280 -14.01 -25.03 -16.12
N VAL A 281 -14.27 -24.04 -15.29
CA VAL A 281 -15.35 -23.07 -15.44
C VAL A 281 -14.74 -21.81 -16.03
N ARG A 282 -15.32 -21.28 -17.11
CA ARG A 282 -14.91 -20.00 -17.70
C ARG A 282 -16.06 -19.02 -17.53
N ASN A 283 -15.74 -17.85 -16.99
CA ASN A 283 -16.70 -16.76 -16.84
C ASN A 283 -16.10 -15.49 -17.42
N LYS A 284 -16.98 -14.55 -17.75
CA LYS A 284 -16.59 -13.22 -18.16
C LYS A 284 -17.12 -12.23 -17.13
N VAL A 285 -16.21 -11.50 -16.50
CA VAL A 285 -16.57 -10.46 -15.55
C VAL A 285 -16.59 -9.12 -16.27
N VAL A 286 -17.70 -8.39 -16.14
CA VAL A 286 -17.89 -7.05 -16.70
C VAL A 286 -18.07 -6.07 -15.54
N VAL A 287 -17.12 -5.15 -15.40
CA VAL A 287 -17.14 -4.10 -14.38
C VAL A 287 -17.46 -2.77 -15.03
N TYR A 288 -18.48 -2.09 -14.53
CA TYR A 288 -18.92 -0.78 -15.01
C TYR A 288 -18.29 0.29 -14.14
N VAL A 289 -17.53 1.20 -14.77
CA VAL A 289 -16.74 2.21 -14.06
C VAL A 289 -17.19 3.58 -14.51
N LYS A 290 -17.30 4.51 -13.54
CA LYS A 290 -17.52 5.93 -13.77
C LYS A 290 -16.31 6.72 -13.28
N PHE A 291 -15.68 7.43 -14.19
CA PHE A 291 -14.59 8.35 -13.96
C PHE A 291 -15.14 9.77 -13.76
N ASN A 292 -14.62 10.48 -12.75
CA ASN A 292 -15.11 11.81 -12.36
C ASN A 292 -14.08 12.93 -12.60
N GLY A 293 -13.02 12.65 -13.38
CA GLY A 293 -11.92 13.58 -13.64
C GLY A 293 -10.73 13.43 -12.70
N LYS A 294 -10.96 12.98 -11.46
CA LYS A 294 -9.93 12.85 -10.42
C LYS A 294 -9.63 11.41 -10.04
N GLY A 295 -10.64 10.57 -10.13
CA GLY A 295 -10.61 9.16 -9.79
C GLY A 295 -11.82 8.45 -10.37
N TYR A 296 -12.17 7.32 -9.79
CA TYR A 296 -13.18 6.43 -10.33
C TYR A 296 -14.13 5.91 -9.25
N GLU A 297 -15.28 5.42 -9.69
CA GLU A 297 -16.28 4.70 -8.91
C GLU A 297 -16.67 3.44 -9.70
N VAL A 298 -16.73 2.29 -9.02
CA VAL A 298 -17.29 1.06 -9.59
C VAL A 298 -18.80 1.11 -9.40
N VAL A 299 -19.53 1.22 -10.50
CA VAL A 299 -21.00 1.38 -10.51
C VAL A 299 -21.71 0.05 -10.42
N ASP A 300 -21.19 -0.97 -11.11
CA ASP A 300 -21.81 -2.28 -11.21
C ASP A 300 -20.75 -3.33 -11.50
N PHE A 301 -21.03 -4.58 -11.11
CA PHE A 301 -20.14 -5.73 -11.23
C PHE A 301 -20.98 -6.95 -11.60
N LYS A 302 -20.77 -7.48 -12.82
CA LYS A 302 -21.54 -8.60 -13.36
C LYS A 302 -20.62 -9.74 -13.78
N THR A 303 -21.08 -10.97 -13.53
CA THR A 303 -20.45 -12.19 -14.02
C THR A 303 -21.39 -12.82 -15.04
N GLU A 304 -20.90 -12.97 -16.27
CA GLU A 304 -21.56 -13.61 -17.43
C GLU A 304 -20.97 -14.99 -17.69
#